data_AF-A0A365H1I6-F1
#
_entry.id   AF-A0A365H1I6-F1
#
_cell.length_a   1.000
_cell.length_b   1.000
_cell.length_c   1.000
_cell.angle_alpha   90.00
_cell.angle_beta   90.00
_cell.angle_gamma   90.00
#
_symmetry.space_group_name_H-M   'P 1'
#
loop_
_entity.id
_entity.type
_entity.pdbx_description
1 polymer ?
#
loop_
_entity_poly.entity_id
_entity_poly.type
_entity_poly.pdbx_seq_one_letter_code
_entity_poly.pdbx_strand_id
1 'polypeptide(L)'
;MSAALWTETVKFLRSRAPWATGVAFLLPVLLAALFVTASDDATLAGKSQALGITPDWPGFHTALLQIDAAGGFLLFGVLVTWMFGREFSDRTFLDLLALPTSRTAIVLAKFTVTTTWLLLLGALQTAAWLATGTLLDLPGGPGAVREGLPDLLLLLALTVALTLPVALAASAGRGYLPGVAATVALLVSGVATATTGGATWFPWAVPAALGGLTGTPSLPPLGLATVAATAAAGIATTALWWQRADH
;
A
#
# COMPACT_ATOMS: atom_id res chain seq x y z
N MET A 1 -8.48 14.68 -21.09
CA MET A 1 -7.68 14.01 -20.03
C MET A 1 -7.00 15.02 -19.11
N SER A 2 -6.33 16.05 -19.63
CA SER A 2 -5.71 17.13 -18.82
C SER A 2 -6.68 17.79 -17.81
N ALA A 3 -7.88 18.17 -18.25
CA ALA A 3 -8.90 18.76 -17.39
C ALA A 3 -9.34 17.83 -16.25
N ALA A 4 -9.56 16.54 -16.53
CA ALA A 4 -9.92 15.54 -15.51
C ALA A 4 -8.80 15.37 -14.48
N LEU A 5 -7.54 15.27 -14.95
CA LEU A 5 -6.38 15.14 -14.08
C LEU A 5 -6.22 16.36 -13.16
N TRP A 6 -6.36 17.56 -13.70
CA TRP A 6 -6.32 18.79 -12.93
C TRP A 6 -7.41 18.81 -11.84
N THR A 7 -8.66 18.53 -12.20
CA THR A 7 -9.78 18.51 -11.26
C THR A 7 -9.59 17.48 -10.14
N GLU A 8 -9.20 16.24 -10.48
CA GLU A 8 -8.95 15.21 -9.47
C GLU A 8 -7.77 15.57 -8.56
N THR A 9 -6.71 16.17 -9.11
CA THR A 9 -5.55 16.64 -8.33
C THR A 9 -5.95 17.72 -7.33
N VAL A 10 -6.65 18.76 -7.79
CA VAL A 10 -7.09 19.87 -6.91
C VAL A 10 -8.06 19.36 -5.84
N LYS A 11 -9.00 18.48 -6.21
CA LYS A 11 -9.94 17.87 -5.26
C LYS A 11 -9.21 17.07 -4.19
N PHE A 12 -8.22 16.28 -4.59
CA PHE A 12 -7.43 15.48 -3.68
C PHE A 12 -6.62 16.36 -2.72
N LEU A 13 -5.84 17.31 -3.24
CA LEU A 13 -4.97 18.19 -2.45
C LEU A 13 -5.73 19.13 -1.51
N ARG A 14 -6.95 19.55 -1.89
CA ARG A 14 -7.80 20.39 -1.02
C ARG A 14 -8.58 19.60 0.04
N SER A 15 -8.53 18.27 0.00
CA SER A 15 -9.18 17.44 1.01
C SER A 15 -8.29 17.21 2.23
N ARG A 16 -8.83 16.56 3.27
CA ARG A 16 -8.04 16.11 4.42
C ARG A 16 -7.31 14.78 4.17
N ALA A 17 -7.58 14.10 3.06
CA ALA A 17 -7.03 12.77 2.78
C ALA A 17 -5.48 12.74 2.66
N PRO A 18 -4.82 13.70 1.96
CA PRO A 18 -3.36 13.73 1.88
C PRO A 18 -2.72 13.87 3.28
N TRP A 19 -3.26 14.75 4.13
CA TRP A 19 -2.75 14.94 5.49
C TRP A 19 -2.98 13.73 6.38
N ALA A 20 -4.19 13.17 6.37
CA ALA A 20 -4.52 11.99 7.16
C ALA A 20 -3.67 10.77 6.76
N THR A 21 -3.51 10.54 5.45
CA THR A 21 -2.66 9.44 4.95
C THR A 21 -1.19 9.70 5.20
N GLY A 22 -0.69 10.93 5.00
CA GLY A 22 0.69 11.29 5.28
C GLY A 22 1.09 11.02 6.73
N VAL A 23 0.26 11.40 7.70
CA VAL A 23 0.51 11.12 9.13
C VAL A 23 0.42 9.62 9.41
N ALA A 24 -0.62 8.96 8.91
CA ALA A 24 -0.80 7.52 9.15
C ALA A 24 0.35 6.69 8.57
N PHE A 25 0.92 7.09 7.43
CA PHE A 25 2.01 6.37 6.76
C PHE A 25 3.38 6.53 7.44
N LEU A 26 3.49 7.39 8.46
CA LEU A 26 4.67 7.42 9.34
C LEU A 26 4.60 6.39 10.46
N LEU A 27 3.40 5.85 10.75
CA LEU A 27 3.20 4.89 11.83
C LEU A 27 4.07 3.63 11.68
N PRO A 28 4.23 3.01 10.49
CA PRO A 28 5.09 1.84 10.33
C PRO A 28 6.54 2.10 10.78
N VAL A 29 7.09 3.27 10.43
CA VAL A 29 8.46 3.66 10.81
C VAL A 29 8.57 3.86 12.32
N LEU A 30 7.59 4.52 12.94
CA LEU A 30 7.57 4.72 14.39
C LEU A 30 7.45 3.40 15.16
N LEU A 31 6.61 2.47 14.67
CA LEU A 31 6.47 1.14 15.25
C LEU A 31 7.75 0.32 15.06
N ALA A 32 8.35 0.33 13.87
CA ALA A 32 9.62 -0.35 13.62
C ALA A 32 10.74 0.22 14.51
N ALA A 33 10.77 1.54 14.73
CA ALA A 33 11.71 2.20 15.63
C ALA A 33 11.51 1.77 17.09
N LEU A 34 10.26 1.60 17.52
CA LEU A 34 9.93 1.04 18.83
C LEU A 34 10.42 -0.41 18.95
N PHE A 35 10.21 -1.25 17.93
CA PHE A 35 10.64 -2.65 17.97
C PHE A 35 12.17 -2.80 18.02
N VAL A 36 12.90 -2.03 17.20
CA VAL A 36 14.37 -2.10 17.18
C VAL A 36 15.00 -1.57 18.47
N THR A 37 14.43 -0.53 19.07
CA THR A 37 14.96 0.01 20.34
C THR A 37 14.61 -0.87 21.54
N ALA A 38 13.47 -1.58 21.49
CA ALA A 38 13.07 -2.52 22.52
C ALA A 38 13.73 -3.90 22.39
N SER A 39 14.46 -4.18 21.29
CA SER A 39 14.93 -5.54 21.01
C SER A 39 16.00 -6.05 21.99
N ASP A 40 16.75 -5.13 22.61
CA ASP A 40 17.79 -5.44 23.59
C ASP A 40 17.28 -5.65 25.02
N ASP A 41 16.00 -5.41 25.27
CA ASP A 41 15.41 -5.67 26.58
C ASP A 41 15.36 -7.19 26.84
N ALA A 42 15.96 -7.63 27.95
CA ALA A 42 16.00 -9.03 28.37
C ALA A 42 14.61 -9.68 28.47
N THR A 43 13.57 -8.88 28.75
CA THR A 43 12.18 -9.36 28.82
C THR A 43 11.57 -9.65 27.44
N LEU A 44 12.09 -9.03 26.38
CA LEU A 44 11.61 -9.15 25.01
C LEU A 44 12.56 -9.92 24.09
N ALA A 45 13.79 -10.19 24.51
CA ALA A 45 14.83 -10.85 23.72
C ALA A 45 14.35 -12.10 22.97
N GLY A 46 13.55 -12.97 23.61
CA GLY A 46 13.00 -14.17 22.96
C GLY A 46 12.02 -13.86 21.81
N LYS A 47 11.24 -12.78 21.92
CA LYS A 47 10.33 -12.32 20.85
C LYS A 47 11.11 -11.65 19.73
N SER A 48 12.07 -10.80 20.08
CA SER A 48 12.94 -10.12 19.11
C SER A 48 13.71 -11.12 18.26
N GLN A 49 14.27 -12.15 18.90
CA GLN A 49 14.95 -13.25 18.22
C GLN A 49 14.02 -14.04 17.30
N ALA A 50 12.80 -14.35 17.76
CA ALA A 50 11.81 -15.07 16.94
C ALA A 50 11.37 -14.27 15.69
N LEU A 51 11.36 -12.94 15.78
CA LEU A 51 11.03 -12.05 14.68
C LEU A 51 12.24 -11.65 13.81
N GLY A 52 13.46 -12.05 14.21
CA GLY A 52 14.70 -11.65 13.53
C GLY A 52 15.00 -10.15 13.65
N ILE A 53 14.52 -9.49 14.72
CA ILE A 53 14.72 -8.06 14.96
C ILE A 53 15.89 -7.89 15.94
N THR A 54 16.97 -7.30 15.44
CA THR A 54 18.19 -6.94 16.17
C THR A 54 18.30 -5.42 16.32
N PRO A 55 19.04 -4.89 17.31
CA PRO A 55 19.16 -3.45 17.59
C PRO A 55 20.08 -2.72 16.59
N ASP A 56 19.90 -2.96 15.29
CA ASP A 56 20.77 -2.48 14.22
C ASP A 56 19.98 -2.13 12.94
N TRP A 57 20.67 -1.61 11.92
CA TRP A 57 20.04 -1.26 10.65
C TRP A 57 19.28 -2.43 9.99
N PRO A 58 19.86 -3.64 9.89
CA PRO A 58 19.15 -4.82 9.40
C PRO A 58 17.88 -5.15 10.20
N GLY A 59 17.92 -5.12 11.53
CA GLY A 59 16.75 -5.40 12.35
C GLY A 59 15.66 -4.33 12.22
N PHE A 60 16.03 -3.06 12.10
CA PHE A 60 15.08 -1.97 11.83
C PHE A 60 14.40 -2.14 10.45
N HIS A 61 15.19 -2.53 9.43
CA HIS A 61 14.66 -2.86 8.11
C HIS A 61 13.70 -4.05 8.15
N THR A 62 14.08 -5.15 8.82
CA THR A 62 13.23 -6.33 9.01
C THR A 62 11.92 -5.98 9.69
N ALA A 63 11.95 -5.20 10.77
CA ALA A 63 10.75 -4.76 11.47
C ALA A 63 9.83 -3.94 10.55
N LEU A 64 10.39 -3.00 9.78
CA LEU A 64 9.62 -2.16 8.86
C LEU A 64 8.96 -3.00 7.75
N LEU A 65 9.70 -3.90 7.12
CA LEU A 65 9.15 -4.78 6.08
C LEU A 65 8.02 -5.67 6.60
N GLN A 66 8.15 -6.24 7.79
CA GLN A 66 7.11 -7.07 8.40
C GLN A 66 5.85 -6.25 8.70
N ILE A 67 6.00 -5.04 9.24
CA ILE A 67 4.86 -4.14 9.53
C ILE A 67 4.13 -3.74 8.24
N ASP A 68 4.87 -3.35 7.21
CA ASP A 68 4.30 -2.98 5.92
C ASP A 68 3.62 -4.16 5.21
N ALA A 69 4.24 -5.34 5.26
CA ALA A 69 3.67 -6.55 4.71
C ALA A 69 2.38 -6.98 5.44
N ALA A 70 2.30 -6.72 6.74
CA ALA A 70 1.14 -7.08 7.56
C ALA A 70 0.00 -6.04 7.46
N GLY A 71 0.31 -4.76 7.23
CA GLY A 71 -0.66 -3.67 7.39
C GLY A 71 -0.60 -2.55 6.36
N GLY A 72 0.50 -2.36 5.62
CA GLY A 72 0.68 -1.26 4.67
C GLY A 72 -0.39 -1.23 3.58
N PHE A 73 -0.85 -2.40 3.14
CA PHE A 73 -1.96 -2.55 2.20
C PHE A 73 -3.26 -1.90 2.68
N LEU A 74 -3.52 -1.92 3.99
CA LEU A 74 -4.75 -1.37 4.57
C LEU A 74 -4.80 0.16 4.40
N LEU A 75 -3.69 0.85 4.69
CA LEU A 75 -3.61 2.30 4.56
C LEU A 75 -3.78 2.74 3.10
N PHE A 76 -3.11 2.04 2.17
CA PHE A 76 -3.25 2.32 0.75
C PHE A 76 -4.67 2.00 0.23
N GLY A 77 -5.25 0.88 0.63
CA GLY A 77 -6.61 0.48 0.23
C GLY A 77 -7.68 1.45 0.74
N VAL A 78 -7.53 2.01 1.93
CA VAL A 78 -8.42 3.08 2.44
C VAL A 78 -8.35 4.32 1.55
N LEU A 79 -7.17 4.72 1.08
CA LEU A 79 -7.04 5.86 0.18
C LEU A 79 -7.69 5.61 -1.20
N VAL A 80 -7.43 4.44 -1.79
CA VAL A 80 -8.08 4.04 -3.06
C VAL A 80 -9.59 4.01 -2.89
N THR A 81 -10.07 3.46 -1.78
CA THR A 81 -11.50 3.45 -1.42
C THR A 81 -12.05 4.85 -1.27
N TRP A 82 -11.29 5.76 -0.64
CA TRP A 82 -11.69 7.17 -0.54
C TRP A 82 -11.83 7.80 -1.94
N MET A 83 -10.86 7.58 -2.83
CA MET A 83 -10.83 8.20 -4.16
C MET A 83 -11.97 7.74 -5.07
N PHE A 84 -12.40 6.49 -4.95
CA PHE A 84 -13.41 5.88 -5.84
C PHE A 84 -14.79 5.72 -5.20
N GLY A 85 -14.89 5.68 -3.87
CA GLY A 85 -16.15 5.52 -3.14
C GLY A 85 -16.80 6.85 -2.73
N ARG A 86 -16.04 7.96 -2.76
CA ARG A 86 -16.52 9.25 -2.27
C ARG A 86 -17.72 9.78 -3.03
N GLU A 87 -17.67 9.82 -4.35
CA GLU A 87 -18.71 10.45 -5.16
C GLU A 87 -20.06 9.71 -5.07
N PHE A 88 -20.01 8.41 -4.81
CA PHE A 88 -21.21 7.64 -4.52
C PHE A 88 -21.77 7.95 -3.14
N SER A 89 -20.90 8.06 -2.13
CA SER A 89 -21.28 8.38 -0.75
C SER A 89 -21.84 9.81 -0.62
N ASP A 90 -21.21 10.76 -1.31
CA ASP A 90 -21.61 12.19 -1.33
C ASP A 90 -22.78 12.47 -2.31
N ARG A 91 -23.25 11.45 -3.05
CA ARG A 91 -24.30 11.55 -4.09
C ARG A 91 -24.00 12.52 -5.24
N THR A 92 -22.73 12.82 -5.49
CA THR A 92 -22.28 13.69 -6.59
C THR A 92 -21.86 12.91 -7.83
N PHE A 93 -22.04 11.58 -7.86
CA PHE A 93 -21.66 10.75 -9.00
C PHE A 93 -22.41 11.14 -10.28
N LEU A 94 -23.70 11.47 -10.19
CA LEU A 94 -24.51 11.86 -11.35
C LEU A 94 -24.02 13.18 -11.97
N ASP A 95 -23.50 14.11 -11.17
CA ASP A 95 -22.92 15.37 -11.66
C ASP A 95 -21.69 15.12 -12.54
N LEU A 96 -20.91 14.08 -12.24
CA LEU A 96 -19.77 13.68 -13.09
C LEU A 96 -20.23 13.15 -14.46
N LEU A 97 -21.41 12.53 -14.54
CA LEU A 97 -21.95 12.01 -15.79
C LEU A 97 -22.42 13.11 -16.74
N ALA A 98 -22.75 14.29 -16.20
CA ALA A 98 -23.16 15.45 -16.99
C ALA A 98 -21.99 16.21 -17.63
N LEU A 99 -20.75 15.89 -17.24
CA LEU A 99 -19.57 16.56 -17.79
C LEU A 99 -19.28 16.11 -19.23
N PRO A 100 -18.80 17.01 -20.12
CA PRO A 100 -18.38 16.67 -21.48
C PRO A 100 -16.99 15.99 -21.48
N THR A 101 -16.75 15.06 -20.56
CA THR A 101 -15.50 14.32 -20.41
C THR A 101 -15.80 12.82 -20.34
N SER A 102 -15.05 12.00 -21.06
CA SER A 102 -15.27 10.55 -21.02
C SER A 102 -15.01 9.97 -19.63
N ARG A 103 -15.84 9.00 -19.22
CA ARG A 103 -15.72 8.33 -17.92
C ARG A 103 -14.38 7.65 -17.72
N THR A 104 -13.87 7.03 -18.78
CA THR A 104 -12.52 6.44 -18.79
C THR A 104 -11.45 7.47 -18.44
N ALA A 105 -11.56 8.71 -18.97
CA ALA A 105 -10.59 9.75 -18.65
C ALA A 105 -10.65 10.18 -17.18
N ILE A 106 -11.84 10.19 -16.56
CA ILE A 106 -12.01 10.46 -15.13
C ILE A 106 -11.39 9.34 -14.29
N VAL A 107 -11.68 8.07 -14.62
CA VAL A 107 -11.13 6.90 -13.92
C VAL A 107 -9.60 6.85 -14.01
N LEU A 108 -9.05 7.05 -15.20
CA LEU A 108 -7.60 7.07 -15.39
C LEU A 108 -6.96 8.24 -14.63
N ALA A 109 -7.59 9.43 -14.61
CA ALA A 109 -7.12 10.55 -13.80
C ALA A 109 -7.09 10.21 -12.30
N LYS A 110 -8.14 9.57 -11.78
CA LYS A 110 -8.19 9.08 -10.38
C LYS A 110 -7.07 8.11 -10.08
N PHE A 111 -6.83 7.14 -10.96
CA PHE A 111 -5.72 6.20 -10.82
C PHE A 111 -4.36 6.92 -10.86
N THR A 112 -4.14 7.84 -11.80
CA THR A 112 -2.88 8.60 -11.86
C THR A 112 -2.63 9.38 -10.57
N VAL A 113 -3.61 10.15 -10.09
CA VAL A 113 -3.48 10.93 -8.84
C VAL A 113 -3.21 10.01 -7.65
N THR A 114 -3.96 8.92 -7.55
CA THR A 114 -3.82 7.98 -6.42
C THR A 114 -2.47 7.29 -6.45
N THR A 115 -2.08 6.69 -7.58
CA THR A 115 -0.78 6.01 -7.71
C THR A 115 0.38 6.96 -7.46
N THR A 116 0.35 8.18 -8.01
CA THR A 116 1.39 9.19 -7.74
C THR A 116 1.46 9.51 -6.25
N TRP A 117 0.33 9.70 -5.57
CA TRP A 117 0.33 9.98 -4.14
C TRP A 117 0.85 8.79 -3.31
N LEU A 118 0.44 7.56 -3.63
CA LEU A 118 0.91 6.37 -2.94
C LEU A 118 2.43 6.18 -3.07
N LEU A 119 3.00 6.49 -4.25
CA LEU A 119 4.45 6.50 -4.45
C LEU A 119 5.15 7.60 -3.63
N LEU A 120 4.54 8.78 -3.52
CA LEU A 120 5.05 9.85 -2.65
C LEU A 120 5.01 9.46 -1.16
N LEU A 121 3.98 8.74 -0.71
CA LEU A 121 3.92 8.18 0.64
C LEU A 121 5.05 7.17 0.87
N GLY A 122 5.33 6.30 -0.10
CA GLY A 122 6.46 5.37 -0.03
C GLY A 122 7.81 6.09 0.04
N ALA A 123 7.99 7.17 -0.73
CA ALA A 123 9.18 8.01 -0.67
C ALA A 123 9.32 8.72 0.69
N LEU A 124 8.21 9.25 1.23
CA LEU A 124 8.15 9.84 2.58
C LEU A 124 8.55 8.81 3.64
N GLN A 125 8.01 7.59 3.57
CA GLN A 125 8.31 6.53 4.52
C GLN A 125 9.79 6.12 4.45
N THR A 126 10.33 6.00 3.24
CA THR A 126 11.76 5.70 3.02
C THR A 126 12.64 6.79 3.63
N ALA A 127 12.30 8.06 3.42
CA ALA A 127 13.02 9.18 4.03
C ALA A 127 12.91 9.17 5.56
N ALA A 128 11.73 8.87 6.11
CA ALA A 128 11.51 8.76 7.55
C ALA A 128 12.28 7.59 8.17
N TRP A 129 12.37 6.45 7.49
CA TRP A 129 13.19 5.30 7.90
C TRP A 129 14.67 5.69 7.97
N LEU A 130 15.21 6.31 6.92
CA LEU A 130 16.61 6.80 6.92
C LEU A 130 16.87 7.83 8.02
N ALA A 131 15.98 8.81 8.18
CA ALA A 131 16.10 9.82 9.23
C ALA A 131 16.05 9.20 10.62
N THR A 132 15.12 8.26 10.86
CA THR A 132 14.96 7.66 12.19
C THR A 132 16.13 6.77 12.55
N GLY A 133 16.61 5.92 11.63
CA GLY A 133 17.73 5.03 11.92
C GLY A 133 19.05 5.80 12.13
N THR A 134 19.23 6.95 11.48
CA THR A 134 20.37 7.84 11.73
C THR A 134 20.24 8.59 13.05
N LEU A 135 19.05 9.06 13.41
CA LEU A 135 18.79 9.71 14.71
C LEU A 135 18.98 8.75 15.90
N LEU A 136 18.70 7.47 15.70
CA LEU A 136 18.90 6.42 16.71
C LEU A 136 20.34 5.90 16.78
N ASP A 137 21.24 6.39 15.90
CA ASP A 137 22.64 5.96 15.80
C ASP A 137 22.80 4.42 15.68
N LEU A 138 21.97 3.81 14.82
CA LEU A 138 21.94 2.34 14.70
C LEU A 138 23.24 1.78 14.10
N PRO A 139 23.78 0.67 14.66
CA PRO A 139 24.90 -0.08 14.11
C PRO A 139 24.62 -0.66 12.70
N GLY A 140 25.67 -0.83 11.89
CA GLY A 140 25.61 -1.45 10.54
C GLY A 140 25.98 -0.50 9.39
N GLY A 141 25.83 0.81 9.60
CA GLY A 141 26.29 1.85 8.70
C GLY A 141 25.60 1.88 7.31
N PRO A 142 26.13 2.69 6.36
CA PRO A 142 25.51 2.91 5.06
C PRO A 142 25.42 1.69 4.14
N GLY A 143 26.21 0.64 4.40
CA GLY A 143 26.18 -0.61 3.64
C GLY A 143 24.86 -1.35 3.81
N ALA A 144 24.42 -1.53 5.06
CA ALA A 144 23.14 -2.16 5.38
C ALA A 144 21.95 -1.44 4.75
N VAL A 145 21.99 -0.09 4.74
CA VAL A 145 20.97 0.73 4.07
C VAL A 145 20.90 0.45 2.57
N ARG A 146 22.06 0.35 1.90
CA ARG A 146 22.14 0.07 0.47
C ARG A 146 21.58 -1.31 0.12
N GLU A 147 21.80 -2.29 0.98
CA GLU A 147 21.33 -3.67 0.80
C GLU A 147 19.83 -3.80 1.04
N GLY A 148 19.27 -3.11 2.04
CA GLY A 148 17.82 -3.19 2.34
C GLY A 148 16.93 -2.31 1.45
N LEU A 149 17.43 -1.17 0.96
CA LEU A 149 16.63 -0.20 0.20
C LEU A 149 15.85 -0.82 -0.99
N PRO A 150 16.42 -1.71 -1.82
CA PRO A 150 15.69 -2.33 -2.92
C PRO A 150 14.46 -3.13 -2.47
N ASP A 151 14.57 -3.87 -1.36
CA ASP A 151 13.48 -4.71 -0.85
C ASP A 151 12.32 -3.86 -0.31
N LEU A 152 12.64 -2.78 0.41
CA LEU A 152 11.63 -1.81 0.87
C LEU A 152 10.90 -1.15 -0.30
N LEU A 153 11.64 -0.65 -1.30
CA LEU A 153 11.04 -0.02 -2.47
C LEU A 153 10.19 -1.01 -3.27
N LEU A 154 10.65 -2.25 -3.39
CA LEU A 154 9.91 -3.31 -4.06
C LEU A 154 8.62 -3.64 -3.31
N LEU A 155 8.68 -3.85 -1.99
CA LEU A 155 7.52 -4.14 -1.16
C LEU A 155 6.45 -3.05 -1.27
N LEU A 156 6.86 -1.78 -1.18
CA LEU A 156 5.98 -0.63 -1.33
C LEU A 156 5.35 -0.59 -2.73
N ALA A 157 6.14 -0.77 -3.79
CA ALA A 157 5.65 -0.77 -5.17
C ALA A 157 4.64 -1.89 -5.44
N LEU A 158 4.90 -3.10 -4.95
CA LEU A 158 3.98 -4.23 -5.06
C LEU A 158 2.68 -3.97 -4.31
N THR A 159 2.77 -3.40 -3.11
CA THR A 159 1.61 -3.05 -2.30
C THR A 159 0.76 -2.00 -2.99
N VAL A 160 1.36 -0.95 -3.57
CA VAL A 160 0.65 0.05 -4.40
C VAL A 160 -0.08 -0.63 -5.55
N ALA A 161 0.61 -1.45 -6.34
CA ALA A 161 0.01 -2.13 -7.50
C ALA A 161 -1.20 -3.00 -7.11
N LEU A 162 -1.08 -3.75 -6.01
CA LEU A 162 -2.13 -4.65 -5.52
C LEU A 162 -3.33 -3.93 -4.91
N THR A 163 -3.21 -2.65 -4.55
CA THR A 163 -4.33 -1.86 -4.03
C THR A 163 -5.25 -1.34 -5.13
N LEU A 164 -4.77 -1.22 -6.37
CA LEU A 164 -5.56 -0.66 -7.48
C LEU A 164 -6.87 -1.41 -7.79
N PRO A 165 -6.94 -2.76 -7.71
CA PRO A 165 -8.19 -3.51 -7.87
C PRO A 165 -9.28 -3.15 -6.84
N VAL A 166 -8.92 -2.60 -5.67
CA VAL A 166 -9.90 -2.16 -4.65
C VAL A 166 -10.83 -1.08 -5.20
N ALA A 167 -10.37 -0.28 -6.18
CA ALA A 167 -11.17 0.74 -6.85
C ALA A 167 -12.46 0.16 -7.45
N LEU A 168 -12.41 -1.06 -7.99
CA LEU A 168 -13.59 -1.73 -8.53
C LEU A 168 -14.62 -2.01 -7.45
N ALA A 169 -14.18 -2.53 -6.29
CA ALA A 169 -15.08 -2.83 -5.18
C ALA A 169 -15.76 -1.56 -4.64
N ALA A 170 -14.99 -0.48 -4.45
CA ALA A 170 -15.53 0.81 -4.01
C ALA A 170 -16.53 1.40 -5.04
N SER A 171 -16.24 1.24 -6.33
CA SER A 171 -17.09 1.73 -7.42
C SER A 171 -18.37 0.90 -7.55
N ALA A 172 -18.24 -0.42 -7.71
CA ALA A 172 -19.36 -1.35 -7.90
C ALA A 172 -20.27 -1.41 -6.68
N GLY A 173 -19.69 -1.33 -5.49
CA GLY A 173 -20.42 -1.25 -4.23
C GLY A 173 -20.98 0.14 -3.91
N ARG A 174 -20.69 1.15 -4.75
CA ARG A 174 -21.21 2.52 -4.64
C ARG A 174 -20.99 3.16 -3.26
N GLY A 175 -19.78 3.03 -2.72
CA GLY A 175 -19.44 3.70 -1.45
C GLY A 175 -18.15 3.22 -0.81
N TYR A 176 -17.87 3.71 0.40
CA TYR A 176 -16.66 3.36 1.13
C TYR A 176 -16.67 1.94 1.69
N LEU A 177 -17.79 1.49 2.25
CA LEU A 177 -17.85 0.21 2.96
C LEU A 177 -17.40 -1.00 2.10
N PRO A 178 -17.81 -1.13 0.82
CA PRO A 178 -17.37 -2.23 -0.03
C PRO A 178 -15.87 -2.18 -0.36
N GLY A 179 -15.29 -0.99 -0.55
CA GLY A 179 -13.86 -0.83 -0.78
C GLY A 179 -13.03 -1.21 0.45
N VAL A 180 -13.46 -0.77 1.64
CA VAL A 180 -12.81 -1.14 2.91
C VAL A 180 -12.92 -2.65 3.15
N ALA A 181 -14.12 -3.23 2.94
CA ALA A 181 -14.33 -4.67 3.10
C ALA A 181 -13.44 -5.49 2.17
N ALA A 182 -13.33 -5.09 0.89
CA ALA A 182 -12.42 -5.73 -0.06
C ALA A 182 -10.95 -5.59 0.36
N THR A 183 -10.54 -4.41 0.85
CA THR A 183 -9.18 -4.17 1.33
C THR A 183 -8.83 -5.14 2.48
N VAL A 184 -9.70 -5.23 3.48
CA VAL A 184 -9.50 -6.11 4.64
C VAL A 184 -9.49 -7.57 4.21
N ALA A 185 -10.45 -7.99 3.38
CA ALA A 185 -10.53 -9.37 2.90
C ALA A 185 -9.27 -9.78 2.13
N LEU A 186 -8.82 -8.97 1.19
CA LEU A 186 -7.62 -9.25 0.38
C LEU A 186 -6.35 -9.29 1.23
N LEU A 187 -6.22 -8.38 2.21
CA LEU A 187 -5.10 -8.39 3.15
C LEU A 187 -5.06 -9.67 3.99
N VAL A 188 -6.18 -9.99 4.65
CA VAL A 188 -6.27 -11.16 5.54
C VAL A 188 -6.06 -12.45 4.75
N SER A 189 -6.70 -12.58 3.58
CA SER A 189 -6.47 -13.72 2.68
C SER A 189 -5.03 -13.79 2.18
N GLY A 190 -4.41 -12.64 1.92
CA GLY A 190 -3.02 -12.52 1.45
C GLY A 190 -2.04 -13.08 2.47
N VAL A 191 -2.12 -12.57 3.70
CA VAL A 191 -1.28 -13.06 4.81
C VAL A 191 -1.53 -14.55 5.07
N ALA A 192 -2.80 -14.98 5.18
CA ALA A 192 -3.13 -16.39 5.43
C ALA A 192 -2.59 -17.31 4.31
N THR A 193 -2.74 -16.92 3.06
CA THR A 193 -2.29 -17.71 1.92
C THR A 193 -0.77 -17.74 1.79
N ALA A 194 -0.09 -16.66 2.19
CA ALA A 194 1.37 -16.65 2.25
C ALA A 194 1.88 -17.71 3.23
N THR A 195 1.26 -17.83 4.41
CA THR A 195 1.67 -18.81 5.44
C THR A 195 1.52 -20.27 5.02
N THR A 196 0.63 -20.55 4.04
CA THR A 196 0.46 -21.91 3.47
C THR A 196 1.30 -22.14 2.21
N GLY A 197 2.17 -21.21 1.84
CA GLY A 197 3.04 -21.31 0.66
C GLY A 197 2.38 -20.88 -0.67
N GLY A 198 1.22 -20.22 -0.62
CA GLY A 198 0.43 -19.85 -1.79
C GLY A 198 0.83 -18.54 -2.49
N ALA A 199 1.97 -17.94 -2.13
CA ALA A 199 2.43 -16.67 -2.71
C ALA A 199 2.73 -16.75 -4.23
N THR A 200 2.86 -17.95 -4.80
CA THR A 200 3.06 -18.14 -6.25
C THR A 200 1.81 -17.90 -7.08
N TRP A 201 0.63 -18.19 -6.54
CA TRP A 201 -0.65 -18.11 -7.28
C TRP A 201 -1.60 -17.05 -6.75
N PHE A 202 -1.46 -16.61 -5.48
CA PHE A 202 -2.27 -15.55 -4.92
C PHE A 202 -1.48 -14.22 -4.85
N PRO A 203 -1.78 -13.22 -5.69
CA PRO A 203 -0.98 -11.99 -5.79
C PRO A 203 -0.85 -11.24 -4.46
N TRP A 204 -1.91 -11.18 -3.65
CA TRP A 204 -1.90 -10.49 -2.36
C TRP A 204 -1.10 -11.19 -1.26
N ALA A 205 -0.64 -12.43 -1.50
CA ALA A 205 0.31 -13.12 -0.62
C ALA A 205 1.78 -12.74 -0.91
N VAL A 206 2.07 -12.11 -2.05
CA VAL A 206 3.45 -11.75 -2.45
C VAL A 206 4.09 -10.76 -1.47
N PRO A 207 3.44 -9.66 -1.02
CA PRO A 207 4.03 -8.75 -0.04
C PRO A 207 4.37 -9.43 1.30
N ALA A 208 3.51 -10.37 1.75
CA ALA A 208 3.74 -11.12 2.98
C ALA A 208 4.96 -12.06 2.89
N ALA A 209 5.17 -12.70 1.74
CA ALA A 209 6.35 -13.53 1.49
C ALA A 209 7.64 -12.68 1.36
N LEU A 210 7.57 -11.55 0.66
CA LEU A 210 8.70 -10.63 0.51
C LEU A 210 9.08 -9.95 1.84
N GLY A 211 8.10 -9.55 2.64
CA GLY A 211 8.31 -8.88 3.92
C GLY A 211 8.70 -9.80 5.08
N GLY A 212 8.91 -11.10 4.82
CA GLY A 212 9.39 -12.04 5.83
C GLY A 212 8.34 -12.53 6.84
N LEU A 213 7.03 -12.31 6.58
CA LEU A 213 5.97 -12.83 7.47
C LEU A 213 5.88 -14.36 7.46
N THR A 214 6.49 -15.02 6.47
CA THR A 214 6.52 -16.48 6.32
C THR A 214 7.88 -17.09 6.69
N GLY A 215 8.73 -16.34 7.42
CA GLY A 215 10.11 -16.73 7.70
C GLY A 215 11.07 -16.01 6.77
N THR A 216 11.88 -16.76 6.01
CA THR A 216 12.88 -16.15 5.12
C THR A 216 12.21 -15.32 4.01
N PRO A 217 12.54 -14.03 3.88
CA PRO A 217 12.09 -13.19 2.77
C PRO A 217 12.34 -13.86 1.42
N SER A 218 11.32 -13.92 0.58
CA SER A 218 11.46 -14.48 -0.76
C SER A 218 10.48 -13.86 -1.75
N LEU A 219 10.96 -13.64 -2.97
CA LEU A 219 10.13 -13.24 -4.09
C LEU A 219 9.75 -14.50 -4.91
N PRO A 220 8.45 -14.85 -5.01
CA PRO A 220 8.04 -15.99 -5.81
C PRO A 220 8.42 -15.82 -7.29
N PRO A 221 8.81 -16.90 -8.02
CA PRO A 221 9.29 -16.81 -9.41
C PRO A 221 8.33 -16.11 -10.40
N LEU A 222 7.02 -16.08 -10.11
CA LEU A 222 6.01 -15.40 -10.92
C LEU A 222 5.35 -14.20 -10.20
N GLY A 223 5.81 -13.84 -9.01
CA GLY A 223 5.17 -12.84 -8.14
C GLY A 223 5.03 -11.47 -8.81
N LEU A 224 6.06 -11.00 -9.51
CA LEU A 224 6.00 -9.71 -10.21
C LEU A 224 4.98 -9.73 -11.36
N ALA A 225 4.93 -10.82 -12.11
CA ALA A 225 4.03 -10.97 -13.25
C ALA A 225 2.57 -11.06 -12.79
N THR A 226 2.29 -11.82 -11.73
CA THR A 226 0.93 -11.93 -11.18
C THR A 226 0.46 -10.61 -10.59
N VAL A 227 1.31 -9.90 -9.83
CA VAL A 227 0.99 -8.56 -9.29
C VAL A 227 0.72 -7.56 -10.41
N ALA A 228 1.57 -7.50 -11.44
CA ALA A 228 1.38 -6.59 -12.57
C ALA A 228 0.09 -6.90 -13.35
N ALA A 229 -0.19 -8.18 -13.60
CA ALA A 229 -1.43 -8.62 -14.26
C ALA A 229 -2.67 -8.25 -13.44
N THR A 230 -2.63 -8.45 -12.12
CA THR A 230 -3.71 -8.10 -11.20
C THR A 230 -3.96 -6.60 -11.16
N ALA A 231 -2.90 -5.78 -11.11
CA ALA A 231 -3.02 -4.32 -11.15
C ALA A 231 -3.64 -3.85 -12.48
N ALA A 232 -3.15 -4.36 -13.61
CA ALA A 232 -3.67 -4.05 -14.93
C ALA A 232 -5.14 -4.45 -15.08
N ALA A 233 -5.50 -5.66 -14.62
CA ALA A 233 -6.87 -6.15 -14.61
C ALA A 233 -7.78 -5.26 -13.72
N GLY A 234 -7.31 -4.85 -12.55
CA GLY A 234 -8.03 -3.94 -11.65
C GLY A 234 -8.35 -2.58 -12.30
N ILE A 235 -7.36 -1.97 -12.95
CA ILE A 235 -7.55 -0.71 -13.69
C ILE A 235 -8.54 -0.90 -14.84
N ALA A 236 -8.33 -1.92 -15.68
CA ALA A 236 -9.14 -2.17 -16.86
C ALA A 236 -10.60 -2.47 -16.50
N THR A 237 -10.83 -3.35 -15.51
CA THR A 237 -12.18 -3.71 -15.05
C THR A 237 -12.90 -2.54 -14.40
N THR A 238 -12.21 -1.70 -13.61
CA THR A 238 -12.78 -0.47 -13.05
C THR A 238 -13.20 0.49 -14.16
N ALA A 239 -12.34 0.71 -15.16
CA ALA A 239 -12.65 1.58 -16.29
C ALA A 239 -13.85 1.05 -17.12
N LEU A 240 -13.90 -0.24 -17.40
CA LEU A 240 -15.01 -0.89 -18.11
C LEU A 240 -16.32 -0.82 -17.31
N TRP A 241 -16.27 -0.97 -15.99
CA TRP A 241 -17.44 -0.85 -15.14
C TRP A 241 -18.01 0.58 -15.20
N TRP A 242 -17.17 1.61 -15.07
CA TRP A 242 -17.60 3.01 -15.14
C TRP A 242 -18.20 3.37 -16.50
N GLN A 243 -17.69 2.80 -17.60
CA GLN A 243 -18.30 2.99 -18.93
C GLN A 243 -19.75 2.48 -19.00
N ARG A 244 -20.09 1.43 -18.25
CA ARG A 244 -21.41 0.77 -18.29
C ARG A 244 -22.35 1.18 -17.15
N ALA A 245 -21.92 2.07 -16.25
CA ALA A 245 -22.64 2.41 -15.02
C ALA A 245 -23.92 3.27 -15.21
N ASP A 246 -24.52 3.29 -16.41
CA ASP A 246 -25.76 4.03 -16.74
C ASP A 246 -27.07 3.30 -16.37
N HIS A 247 -26.96 2.19 -15.65
CA HIS A 247 -28.09 1.35 -15.24
C HIS A 247 -28.26 1.30 -13.71
#